data_AF-A0A1C5IZ08-F1
#
_entry.id   AF-A0A1C5IZ08-F1
#
_cell.length_a   1.000
_cell.length_b   1.000
_cell.length_c   1.000
_cell.angle_alpha   90.00
_cell.angle_beta   90.00
_cell.angle_gamma   90.00
#
_symmetry.space_group_name_H-M   'P 1'
#
loop_
_entity.id
_entity.type
_entity.pdbx_description
1 polymer ?
#
loop_
_entity_poly.entity_id
_entity_poly.type
_entity_poly.pdbx_seq_one_letter_code
_entity_poly.pdbx_strand_id
1 'polypeptide(L)'
;RAEPTVSLFADRSELVDRAEPTVSFGSVDRAEAAVSPDPATVPGPASEPVQGPDDPRPPVASPVDEASPVDDGPGEAVRPAPEPAVSPPAVNPPVDPAFLPANEVEEELLDAAGAGSTDTFLSTLLLARVLLPVAPDSASGSRPGDPGFVWRTEKLDGERYVVVHTSPERLADHTDAVVETVEVRFVQLIRSWPDEQWSFAVNPGTPVGAKLPGEQIVALANWAAEMGLGDDAEPEASTEPAPAETPRYVPTANDPTKPVVMQKAIAPSQLAYYLERGYDRVSGFVHRANELAHLTTPAQLHDALGLGYPDSPFARDAETIYVLRWPAYRPSLYRIPYGGQNEAAMRAMEGWVIERAPFRGNGFAPGESSDVVAEFKVDSARLPHGTQLWRIGADGTERVIAILDTDTLLWRQVGEP
;
A
#
# COMPACT_ATOMS: atom_id res chain seq x y z
N ARG A 1 2.45 -20.27 -60.48
CA ARG A 1 1.34 -20.71 -59.60
C ARG A 1 1.97 -21.44 -58.42
N ALA A 2 1.58 -21.06 -57.20
CA ALA A 2 1.96 -21.58 -55.88
C ALA A 2 3.33 -21.17 -55.30
N GLU A 3 3.29 -20.78 -54.01
CA GLU A 3 4.35 -20.33 -53.09
C GLU A 3 5.32 -21.46 -52.69
N PRO A 4 6.39 -21.15 -51.92
CA PRO A 4 6.30 -21.46 -50.48
C PRO A 4 6.93 -20.45 -49.49
N THR A 5 6.50 -20.60 -48.25
CA THR A 5 6.79 -19.93 -46.96
C THR A 5 8.27 -19.85 -46.52
N VAL A 6 8.68 -18.74 -45.86
CA VAL A 6 9.72 -18.72 -44.79
C VAL A 6 9.40 -17.67 -43.71
N SER A 7 9.70 -18.09 -42.47
CA SER A 7 9.54 -17.54 -41.12
C SER A 7 9.91 -16.08 -40.83
N LEU A 8 9.13 -15.52 -39.89
CA LEU A 8 9.48 -14.40 -39.00
C LEU A 8 10.60 -14.81 -38.03
N PHE A 9 11.34 -13.80 -37.56
CA PHE A 9 12.50 -13.81 -36.66
C PHE A 9 13.88 -13.86 -37.35
N ALA A 10 14.35 -12.68 -37.75
CA ALA A 10 15.77 -12.36 -37.75
C ALA A 10 15.98 -10.89 -37.35
N ASP A 11 16.65 -10.78 -36.20
CA ASP A 11 17.61 -9.76 -35.79
C ASP A 11 17.25 -8.27 -35.87
N ARG A 12 17.08 -7.66 -34.69
CA ARG A 12 17.33 -6.24 -34.49
C ARG A 12 17.94 -6.02 -33.11
N SER A 13 19.11 -6.63 -32.91
CA SER A 13 20.06 -6.19 -31.89
C SER A 13 20.67 -4.87 -32.36
N GLU A 14 20.13 -3.76 -31.88
CA GLU A 14 20.78 -2.44 -31.67
C GLU A 14 19.69 -1.38 -31.47
N LEU A 15 19.22 -1.25 -30.23
CA LEU A 15 18.51 -0.05 -29.79
C LEU A 15 19.21 0.44 -28.53
N VAL A 16 19.94 1.53 -28.73
CA VAL A 16 20.74 2.26 -27.77
C VAL A 16 19.89 2.63 -26.56
N ASP A 17 20.24 2.05 -25.42
CA ASP A 17 19.71 2.41 -24.11
C ASP A 17 20.27 3.80 -23.72
N ARG A 18 19.43 4.83 -23.79
CA ARG A 18 19.72 6.14 -23.18
C ARG A 18 18.98 6.21 -21.86
N ALA A 19 19.55 5.50 -20.88
CA ALA A 19 19.31 5.74 -19.47
C ALA A 19 19.77 7.15 -19.07
N GLU A 20 19.10 7.75 -18.09
CA GLU A 20 19.54 8.98 -17.42
C GLU A 20 20.95 8.78 -16.82
N PRO A 21 21.78 9.84 -16.70
CA PRO A 21 23.07 9.71 -16.02
C PRO A 21 22.83 9.52 -14.51
N THR A 22 22.98 8.29 -14.03
CA THR A 22 23.08 7.96 -12.60
C THR A 22 24.46 8.35 -12.09
N VAL A 23 24.51 9.15 -11.01
CA VAL A 23 25.75 9.44 -10.27
C VAL A 23 25.98 8.31 -9.27
N SER A 24 27.05 7.53 -9.46
CA SER A 24 27.56 6.59 -8.46
C SER A 24 28.44 7.33 -7.46
N PHE A 25 28.10 7.27 -6.17
CA PHE A 25 28.98 7.74 -5.10
C PHE A 25 29.74 6.55 -4.49
N GLY A 26 31.05 6.56 -4.73
CA GLY A 26 32.00 5.69 -4.04
C GLY A 26 32.16 6.12 -2.58
N SER A 27 32.34 5.11 -1.72
CA SER A 27 32.72 5.26 -0.32
C SER A 27 33.94 6.17 -0.19
N VAL A 28 33.81 7.28 0.54
CA VAL A 28 34.97 8.09 0.95
C VAL A 28 35.10 8.02 2.45
N ASP A 29 36.17 7.32 2.82
CA ASP A 29 36.72 7.21 4.16
C ASP A 29 37.14 8.58 4.69
N ARG A 30 37.11 8.69 6.01
CA ARG A 30 37.19 9.91 6.80
C ARG A 30 38.57 10.58 6.64
N ALA A 31 38.58 11.83 6.22
CA ALA A 31 39.78 12.65 6.08
C ALA A 31 40.49 12.89 7.43
N GLU A 32 41.80 12.63 7.39
CA GLU A 32 42.81 12.94 8.40
C GLU A 32 43.28 14.39 8.29
N ALA A 33 43.74 14.98 9.40
CA ALA A 33 44.34 16.31 9.42
C ALA A 33 45.82 16.25 9.82
N ALA A 34 46.66 16.66 8.85
CA ALA A 34 47.77 17.60 8.96
C ALA A 34 49.24 17.09 9.00
N VAL A 35 50.00 17.70 8.07
CA VAL A 35 51.42 18.12 8.08
C VAL A 35 52.41 17.34 7.18
N SER A 36 52.84 18.04 6.10
CA SER A 36 53.90 17.79 5.10
C SER A 36 55.35 17.90 5.65
N PRO A 37 56.46 17.71 4.86
CA PRO A 37 56.71 16.89 3.64
C PRO A 37 58.07 16.10 3.57
N ASP A 38 58.19 15.27 2.52
CA ASP A 38 59.38 14.94 1.67
C ASP A 38 60.42 13.86 2.08
N PRO A 39 61.25 13.32 1.15
CA PRO A 39 60.97 12.07 0.41
C PRO A 39 62.07 11.00 0.50
N ALA A 40 61.83 9.81 -0.09
CA ALA A 40 62.76 8.98 -0.90
C ALA A 40 62.71 7.46 -0.65
N THR A 41 62.84 6.73 -1.77
CA THR A 41 63.58 5.46 -1.97
C THR A 41 62.75 4.19 -2.25
N VAL A 42 62.80 3.79 -3.52
CA VAL A 42 62.57 2.46 -4.15
C VAL A 42 63.86 1.61 -3.91
N PRO A 43 63.90 0.24 -3.81
CA PRO A 43 63.34 -0.73 -4.77
C PRO A 43 62.87 -2.12 -4.26
N GLY A 44 62.16 -2.85 -5.15
CA GLY A 44 61.63 -4.24 -5.01
C GLY A 44 62.69 -5.36 -5.21
N PRO A 45 62.43 -6.50 -5.90
CA PRO A 45 61.17 -7.11 -6.38
C PRO A 45 61.09 -8.68 -6.24
N ALA A 46 60.13 -9.29 -6.95
CA ALA A 46 60.02 -10.70 -7.43
C ALA A 46 59.25 -11.70 -6.52
N SER A 47 58.32 -12.56 -6.98
CA SER A 47 58.19 -13.24 -8.28
C SER A 47 56.74 -13.70 -8.58
N GLU A 48 56.33 -13.63 -9.85
CA GLU A 48 55.24 -14.43 -10.53
C GLU A 48 55.75 -15.85 -10.90
N PRO A 49 55.08 -16.76 -11.67
CA PRO A 49 53.73 -16.76 -12.33
C PRO A 49 52.88 -18.07 -12.13
N VAL A 50 51.53 -18.04 -12.23
CA VAL A 50 50.57 -18.36 -13.34
C VAL A 50 50.52 -19.84 -13.84
N GLN A 51 49.31 -20.47 -13.78
CA GLN A 51 48.51 -21.10 -14.89
C GLN A 51 47.59 -22.28 -14.43
N GLY A 52 46.30 -22.27 -14.83
CA GLY A 52 45.28 -23.35 -14.66
C GLY A 52 45.28 -24.36 -15.81
N PRO A 53 44.14 -24.90 -16.33
CA PRO A 53 42.83 -25.31 -15.77
C PRO A 53 42.52 -26.82 -16.06
N ASP A 54 41.42 -27.42 -15.55
CA ASP A 54 40.56 -28.43 -16.25
C ASP A 54 39.46 -29.04 -15.37
N ASP A 55 38.33 -29.39 -15.98
CA ASP A 55 37.16 -30.15 -15.46
C ASP A 55 37.12 -31.53 -16.16
N PRO A 56 36.74 -32.65 -15.49
CA PRO A 56 35.46 -33.31 -15.88
C PRO A 56 34.78 -34.21 -14.79
N ARG A 57 33.46 -34.50 -14.98
CA ARG A 57 32.62 -35.52 -14.27
C ARG A 57 32.85 -36.98 -14.76
N PRO A 58 32.09 -38.03 -14.32
CA PRO A 58 31.73 -38.62 -12.99
C PRO A 58 32.16 -40.13 -12.90
N PRO A 59 31.76 -40.97 -11.90
CA PRO A 59 30.66 -41.96 -12.13
C PRO A 59 29.88 -42.49 -10.86
N VAL A 60 28.94 -43.42 -11.11
CA VAL A 60 27.96 -44.13 -10.23
C VAL A 60 28.47 -45.50 -9.75
N ALA A 61 28.11 -45.99 -8.54
CA ALA A 61 27.81 -47.41 -8.22
C ALA A 61 27.39 -47.67 -6.74
N SER A 62 26.34 -48.48 -6.52
CA SER A 62 26.03 -49.25 -5.27
C SER A 62 26.71 -50.64 -5.33
N PRO A 63 26.74 -51.52 -4.27
CA PRO A 63 25.59 -52.44 -4.00
C PRO A 63 25.48 -53.13 -2.58
N VAL A 64 24.33 -53.86 -2.36
CA VAL A 64 24.01 -55.14 -1.63
C VAL A 64 24.55 -55.46 -0.20
N ASP A 65 24.01 -56.33 0.67
CA ASP A 65 22.97 -57.40 0.77
C ASP A 65 22.70 -57.60 2.31
N GLU A 66 21.66 -58.23 2.88
CA GLU A 66 21.42 -59.68 2.89
C GLU A 66 20.07 -60.03 3.59
N ALA A 67 19.41 -61.10 3.12
CA ALA A 67 18.06 -61.55 3.44
C ALA A 67 18.00 -62.79 4.39
N SER A 68 16.87 -63.03 5.10
CA SER A 68 15.91 -64.17 4.94
C SER A 68 15.82 -65.08 6.20
N PRO A 69 14.83 -66.00 6.43
CA PRO A 69 13.69 -66.45 5.60
C PRO A 69 12.31 -66.64 6.33
N VAL A 70 11.38 -67.22 5.55
CA VAL A 70 9.91 -67.49 5.60
C VAL A 70 9.46 -68.70 6.45
N ASP A 71 8.17 -68.72 6.84
CA ASP A 71 7.34 -69.94 7.03
C ASP A 71 5.83 -69.67 6.74
N ASP A 72 5.08 -70.70 6.32
CA ASP A 72 3.88 -70.67 5.46
C ASP A 72 2.53 -71.02 6.17
N GLY A 73 1.47 -70.21 5.93
CA GLY A 73 0.02 -70.56 5.90
C GLY A 73 -0.82 -70.66 7.20
N PRO A 74 -2.18 -70.73 7.13
CA PRO A 74 -3.11 -69.88 6.35
C PRO A 74 -4.36 -69.38 7.15
N GLY A 75 -4.93 -68.25 6.72
CA GLY A 75 -6.37 -67.92 6.81
C GLY A 75 -6.93 -67.26 8.08
N GLU A 76 -7.37 -65.99 7.98
CA GLU A 76 -8.70 -65.53 8.42
C GLU A 76 -8.98 -64.10 7.89
N ALA A 77 -10.22 -63.85 7.49
CA ALA A 77 -10.69 -62.65 6.82
C ALA A 77 -10.67 -61.39 7.72
N VAL A 78 -10.01 -60.33 7.26
CA VAL A 78 -10.09 -59.00 7.88
C VAL A 78 -11.31 -58.25 7.32
N ARG A 79 -12.23 -57.88 8.21
CA ARG A 79 -13.36 -56.97 7.92
C ARG A 79 -12.85 -55.51 7.92
N PRO A 80 -13.22 -54.66 6.96
CA PRO A 80 -12.92 -53.23 7.04
C PRO A 80 -13.82 -52.53 8.07
N ALA A 81 -13.23 -51.53 8.73
CA ALA A 81 -13.87 -50.60 9.66
C ALA A 81 -14.94 -49.73 8.96
N PRO A 82 -15.97 -49.24 9.68
CA PRO A 82 -17.08 -48.53 9.05
C PRO A 82 -16.70 -47.10 8.63
N GLU A 83 -17.10 -46.73 7.41
CA GLU A 83 -17.14 -45.35 6.91
C GLU A 83 -18.14 -44.49 7.72
N PRO A 84 -17.91 -43.18 7.87
CA PRO A 84 -18.88 -42.29 8.49
C PRO A 84 -20.14 -42.18 7.61
N ALA A 85 -21.29 -42.41 8.25
CA ALA A 85 -22.60 -42.40 7.61
C ALA A 85 -22.96 -41.01 7.05
N VAL A 86 -23.27 -40.97 5.75
CA VAL A 86 -23.94 -39.85 5.09
C VAL A 86 -25.40 -39.81 5.60
N SER A 87 -25.77 -38.71 6.25
CA SER A 87 -27.17 -38.44 6.61
C SER A 87 -27.96 -37.97 5.38
N PRO A 88 -29.24 -38.36 5.22
CA PRO A 88 -30.06 -37.94 4.08
C PRO A 88 -30.37 -36.43 4.11
N PRO A 89 -30.68 -35.80 2.95
CA PRO A 89 -30.92 -34.36 2.89
C PRO A 89 -32.20 -34.03 3.68
N ALA A 90 -32.04 -33.23 4.73
CA ALA A 90 -33.16 -32.64 5.42
C ALA A 90 -33.89 -31.69 4.46
N VAL A 91 -35.22 -31.81 4.47
CA VAL A 91 -36.19 -30.98 3.76
C VAL A 91 -35.84 -29.49 3.96
N ASN A 92 -35.69 -28.75 2.86
CA ASN A 92 -35.46 -27.30 2.89
C ASN A 92 -36.54 -26.60 3.74
N PRO A 93 -36.17 -25.91 4.83
CA PRO A 93 -37.09 -25.00 5.52
C PRO A 93 -37.43 -23.81 4.60
N PRO A 94 -38.52 -23.06 4.88
CA PRO A 94 -38.97 -21.95 4.05
C PRO A 94 -37.84 -20.92 3.91
N VAL A 95 -37.70 -20.37 2.70
CA VAL A 95 -36.75 -19.31 2.36
C VAL A 95 -36.83 -18.22 3.42
N ASP A 96 -35.73 -18.03 4.15
CA ASP A 96 -35.53 -16.96 5.14
C ASP A 96 -35.98 -15.61 4.57
N PRO A 97 -36.47 -14.67 5.39
CA PRO A 97 -36.50 -13.29 4.95
C PRO A 97 -35.08 -12.92 4.55
N ALA A 98 -34.90 -12.48 3.30
CA ALA A 98 -33.60 -12.06 2.80
C ALA A 98 -32.96 -11.14 3.84
N PHE A 99 -31.76 -11.49 4.30
CA PHE A 99 -31.01 -10.67 5.24
C PHE A 99 -30.97 -9.22 4.72
N LEU A 100 -31.39 -8.28 5.55
CA LEU A 100 -31.41 -6.85 5.22
C LEU A 100 -30.26 -6.17 5.95
N PRO A 101 -29.23 -5.70 5.23
CA PRO A 101 -28.20 -4.84 5.81
C PRO A 101 -28.81 -3.62 6.50
N ALA A 102 -28.36 -3.31 7.72
CA ALA A 102 -28.84 -2.14 8.45
C ALA A 102 -28.11 -0.84 8.07
N ASN A 103 -26.91 -0.94 7.50
CA ASN A 103 -26.07 0.19 7.13
C ASN A 103 -25.11 -0.17 5.97
N GLU A 104 -24.40 0.83 5.45
CA GLU A 104 -23.44 0.67 4.34
C GLU A 104 -22.33 -0.35 4.67
N VAL A 105 -21.88 -0.40 5.93
CA VAL A 105 -20.88 -1.40 6.38
C VAL A 105 -21.44 -2.82 6.21
N GLU A 106 -22.68 -3.08 6.62
CA GLU A 106 -23.30 -4.40 6.45
C GLU A 106 -23.58 -4.74 4.98
N GLU A 107 -23.86 -3.76 4.12
CA GLU A 107 -23.98 -3.98 2.67
C GLU A 107 -22.65 -4.47 2.10
N GLU A 108 -21.55 -3.78 2.42
CA GLU A 108 -20.20 -4.17 2.00
C GLU A 108 -19.77 -5.53 2.58
N LEU A 109 -20.07 -5.80 3.85
CA LEU A 109 -19.77 -7.10 4.47
C LEU A 109 -20.59 -8.23 3.83
N LEU A 110 -21.83 -7.96 3.43
CA LEU A 110 -22.68 -8.95 2.75
C LEU A 110 -22.16 -9.24 1.35
N ASP A 111 -21.77 -8.21 0.59
CA ASP A 111 -21.16 -8.35 -0.73
C ASP A 111 -19.83 -9.12 -0.65
N ALA A 112 -18.98 -8.77 0.33
CA ALA A 112 -17.71 -9.45 0.56
C ALA A 112 -17.90 -10.92 0.94
N ALA A 113 -18.85 -11.22 1.83
CA ALA A 113 -19.20 -12.59 2.21
C ALA A 113 -19.76 -13.39 1.03
N GLY A 114 -20.64 -12.77 0.22
CA GLY A 114 -21.20 -13.38 -0.99
C GLY A 114 -20.16 -13.66 -2.07
N ALA A 115 -19.15 -12.80 -2.18
CA ALA A 115 -18.01 -12.97 -3.08
C ALA A 115 -16.92 -13.91 -2.52
N GLY A 116 -16.99 -14.30 -1.24
CA GLY A 116 -15.97 -15.09 -0.56
C GLY A 116 -14.64 -14.35 -0.36
N SER A 117 -14.67 -13.01 -0.34
CA SER A 117 -13.47 -12.17 -0.20
C SER A 117 -13.19 -11.85 1.26
N THR A 118 -12.35 -12.66 1.91
CA THR A 118 -11.91 -12.40 3.29
C THR A 118 -11.20 -11.07 3.43
N ASP A 119 -10.38 -10.67 2.44
CA ASP A 119 -9.62 -9.41 2.50
C ASP A 119 -10.54 -8.20 2.44
N THR A 120 -11.54 -8.21 1.55
CA THR A 120 -12.56 -7.14 1.50
C THR A 120 -13.32 -7.08 2.82
N PHE A 121 -13.75 -8.23 3.33
CA PHE A 121 -14.48 -8.31 4.60
C PHE A 121 -13.68 -7.72 5.78
N LEU A 122 -12.41 -8.10 5.91
CA LEU A 122 -11.53 -7.58 6.97
C LEU A 122 -11.21 -6.10 6.78
N SER A 123 -10.97 -5.65 5.54
CA SER A 123 -10.70 -4.23 5.24
C SER A 123 -11.90 -3.33 5.55
N THR A 124 -13.12 -3.77 5.23
CA THR A 124 -14.36 -3.10 5.62
C THR A 124 -14.50 -3.05 7.14
N LEU A 125 -14.25 -4.16 7.85
CA LEU A 125 -14.29 -4.16 9.32
C LEU A 125 -13.25 -3.21 9.94
N LEU A 126 -12.03 -3.16 9.43
CA LEU A 126 -10.95 -2.30 9.95
C LEU A 126 -11.29 -0.82 9.90
N LEU A 127 -12.11 -0.40 8.93
CA LEU A 127 -12.61 0.97 8.79
C LEU A 127 -13.93 1.20 9.54
N ALA A 128 -14.62 0.14 9.95
CA ALA A 128 -15.93 0.21 10.57
C ALA A 128 -15.89 0.65 12.04
N ARG A 129 -17.02 1.20 12.48
CA ARG A 129 -17.38 1.28 13.89
C ARG A 129 -18.23 0.08 14.27
N VAL A 130 -17.94 -0.49 15.44
CA VAL A 130 -18.64 -1.63 16.01
C VAL A 130 -19.20 -1.27 17.39
N LEU A 131 -20.33 -1.85 17.70
CA LEU A 131 -20.97 -1.80 19.01
C LEU A 131 -20.41 -2.95 19.85
N LEU A 132 -19.71 -2.60 20.93
CA LEU A 132 -19.24 -3.55 21.92
C LEU A 132 -20.18 -3.51 23.14
N PRO A 133 -20.83 -4.62 23.49
CA PRO A 133 -21.62 -4.72 24.72
C PRO A 133 -20.73 -4.59 25.97
N VAL A 134 -21.09 -3.67 26.85
CA VAL A 134 -20.34 -3.36 28.07
C VAL A 134 -20.72 -4.35 29.18
N ALA A 135 -19.73 -4.80 29.96
CA ALA A 135 -20.00 -5.60 31.14
C ALA A 135 -20.65 -4.75 32.24
N PRO A 136 -21.62 -5.26 33.03
CA PRO A 136 -22.28 -4.49 34.09
C PRO A 136 -21.33 -3.94 35.17
N ASP A 137 -20.17 -4.58 35.34
CA ASP A 137 -19.15 -4.21 36.32
C ASP A 137 -18.14 -3.18 35.80
N SER A 138 -18.27 -2.73 34.55
CA SER A 138 -17.42 -1.69 33.97
C SER A 138 -17.69 -0.33 34.61
N ALA A 139 -16.62 0.47 34.80
CA ALA A 139 -16.76 1.85 35.21
C ALA A 139 -17.61 2.65 34.19
N SER A 140 -18.53 3.47 34.66
CA SER A 140 -19.42 4.25 33.77
C SER A 140 -18.63 5.13 32.81
N GLY A 141 -18.90 4.99 31.51
CA GLY A 141 -18.23 5.75 30.45
C GLY A 141 -16.81 5.28 30.11
N SER A 142 -16.29 4.23 30.75
CA SER A 142 -15.00 3.64 30.38
C SER A 142 -15.05 2.99 29.00
N ARG A 143 -13.93 3.05 28.27
CA ARG A 143 -13.75 2.46 26.95
C ARG A 143 -12.73 1.31 26.98
N PRO A 144 -12.72 0.42 25.96
CA PRO A 144 -11.66 -0.57 25.80
C PRO A 144 -10.27 0.05 25.92
N GLY A 145 -9.48 -0.43 26.89
CA GLY A 145 -8.14 0.10 27.20
C GLY A 145 -8.08 1.03 28.42
N ASP A 146 -9.21 1.58 28.88
CA ASP A 146 -9.24 2.47 30.04
C ASP A 146 -9.16 1.69 31.37
N PRO A 147 -8.54 2.27 32.42
CA PRO A 147 -8.63 1.73 33.77
C PRO A 147 -10.08 1.58 34.23
N GLY A 148 -10.49 0.35 34.55
CA GLY A 148 -11.85 0.04 35.03
C GLY A 148 -12.83 -0.41 33.96
N PHE A 149 -12.42 -0.51 32.69
CA PHE A 149 -13.23 -1.18 31.67
C PHE A 149 -13.14 -2.71 31.82
N VAL A 150 -14.29 -3.37 31.94
CA VAL A 150 -14.38 -4.82 32.03
C VAL A 150 -14.87 -5.39 30.70
N TRP A 151 -14.03 -6.23 30.09
CA TRP A 151 -14.36 -6.90 28.83
C TRP A 151 -15.44 -7.96 29.04
N ARG A 152 -16.57 -7.79 28.36
CA ARG A 152 -17.62 -8.80 28.30
C ARG A 152 -17.20 -9.93 27.37
N THR A 153 -17.34 -11.17 27.82
CA THR A 153 -17.11 -12.36 26.98
C THR A 153 -18.29 -13.31 27.03
N GLU A 154 -18.49 -14.04 25.94
CA GLU A 154 -19.53 -15.03 25.77
C GLU A 154 -18.91 -16.37 25.35
N LYS A 155 -19.60 -17.48 25.64
CA LYS A 155 -19.17 -18.78 25.17
C LYS A 155 -19.95 -19.16 23.92
N LEU A 156 -19.27 -19.20 22.77
CA LEU A 156 -19.83 -19.71 21.52
C LEU A 156 -19.14 -21.05 21.22
N ASP A 157 -19.93 -22.11 21.05
CA ASP A 157 -19.42 -23.46 20.77
C ASP A 157 -18.38 -23.98 21.78
N GLY A 158 -18.45 -23.52 23.03
CA GLY A 158 -17.56 -23.90 24.13
C GLY A 158 -16.28 -23.05 24.24
N GLU A 159 -15.99 -22.22 23.25
CA GLU A 159 -14.86 -21.30 23.23
C GLU A 159 -15.26 -19.89 23.70
N ARG A 160 -14.29 -19.14 24.23
CA ARG A 160 -14.52 -17.78 24.74
C ARG A 160 -14.37 -16.75 23.63
N TYR A 161 -15.41 -15.95 23.42
CA TYR A 161 -15.46 -14.89 22.43
C TYR A 161 -15.74 -13.53 23.06
N VAL A 162 -15.10 -12.49 22.54
CA VAL A 162 -15.60 -11.12 22.62
C VAL A 162 -16.50 -10.92 21.40
N VAL A 163 -17.78 -10.63 21.65
CA VAL A 163 -18.80 -10.47 20.62
C VAL A 163 -19.04 -8.99 20.37
N VAL A 164 -19.06 -8.59 19.10
CA VAL A 164 -19.42 -7.23 18.67
C VAL A 164 -20.48 -7.25 17.59
N HIS A 165 -21.12 -6.10 17.40
CA HIS A 165 -22.19 -5.93 16.42
C HIS A 165 -21.93 -4.71 15.54
N THR A 166 -22.27 -4.80 14.25
CA THR A 166 -22.14 -3.66 13.32
C THR A 166 -23.35 -2.73 13.36
N SER A 167 -24.43 -3.12 14.03
CA SER A 167 -25.64 -2.30 14.20
C SER A 167 -26.47 -2.72 15.42
N PRO A 168 -27.36 -1.85 15.91
CA PRO A 168 -28.33 -2.20 16.96
C PRO A 168 -29.25 -3.34 16.57
N GLU A 169 -29.57 -3.49 15.28
CA GLU A 169 -30.36 -4.58 14.73
C GLU A 169 -29.64 -5.92 14.90
N ARG A 170 -28.34 -5.99 14.57
CA ARG A 170 -27.53 -7.21 14.79
C ARG A 170 -27.35 -7.53 16.28
N LEU A 171 -27.34 -6.52 17.14
CA LEU A 171 -27.34 -6.72 18.59
C LEU A 171 -28.68 -7.29 19.09
N ALA A 172 -29.79 -6.71 18.65
CA ALA A 172 -31.14 -7.17 19.01
C ALA A 172 -31.41 -8.60 18.51
N ASP A 173 -30.90 -8.96 17.33
CA ASP A 173 -30.99 -10.32 16.80
C ASP A 173 -30.17 -11.33 17.62
N HIS A 174 -29.15 -10.88 18.35
CA HIS A 174 -28.29 -11.72 19.18
C HIS A 174 -28.78 -11.84 20.63
N THR A 175 -29.43 -10.81 21.18
CA THR A 175 -29.93 -10.81 22.56
C THR A 175 -31.16 -9.92 22.75
N ASP A 176 -32.16 -10.44 23.50
CA ASP A 176 -33.34 -9.69 23.94
C ASP A 176 -33.08 -8.80 25.17
N ALA A 177 -31.89 -8.87 25.77
CA ALA A 177 -31.54 -8.09 26.94
C ALA A 177 -31.16 -6.65 26.54
N VAL A 178 -31.60 -5.67 27.33
CA VAL A 178 -31.09 -4.29 27.20
C VAL A 178 -29.66 -4.29 27.74
N VAL A 179 -28.68 -4.25 26.83
CA VAL A 179 -27.26 -4.20 27.17
C VAL A 179 -26.72 -2.82 26.78
N GLU A 180 -26.02 -2.17 27.71
CA GLU A 180 -25.29 -0.94 27.42
C GLU A 180 -24.18 -1.26 26.41
N THR A 181 -24.02 -0.42 25.39
CA THR A 181 -22.99 -0.60 24.36
C THR A 181 -22.10 0.62 24.26
N VAL A 182 -20.83 0.38 23.97
CA VAL A 182 -19.90 1.41 23.55
C VAL A 182 -19.64 1.27 22.06
N GLU A 183 -19.80 2.36 21.31
CA GLU A 183 -19.43 2.42 19.90
C GLU A 183 -17.94 2.72 19.80
N VAL A 184 -17.19 1.85 19.13
CA VAL A 184 -15.73 1.96 18.99
C VAL A 184 -15.33 1.67 17.56
N ARG A 185 -14.27 2.30 17.07
CA ARG A 185 -13.66 1.85 15.80
C ARG A 185 -13.05 0.47 16.02
N PHE A 186 -13.30 -0.44 15.09
CA PHE A 186 -12.80 -1.81 15.20
C PHE A 186 -11.27 -1.85 15.32
N VAL A 187 -10.56 -1.01 14.56
CA VAL A 187 -9.10 -0.92 14.64
C VAL A 187 -8.58 -0.50 16.02
N GLN A 188 -9.30 0.37 16.73
CA GLN A 188 -8.94 0.77 18.09
C GLN A 188 -9.26 -0.34 19.09
N LEU A 189 -10.36 -1.06 18.88
CA LEU A 189 -10.75 -2.20 19.72
C LEU A 189 -9.68 -3.30 19.71
N ILE A 190 -9.20 -3.70 18.52
CA ILE A 190 -8.23 -4.79 18.38
C ILE A 190 -6.83 -4.42 18.90
N ARG A 191 -6.48 -3.12 18.95
CA ARG A 191 -5.22 -2.65 19.57
C ARG A 191 -5.22 -2.80 21.09
N SER A 192 -6.40 -2.74 21.72
CA SER A 192 -6.55 -2.89 23.16
C SER A 192 -6.95 -4.33 23.56
N TRP A 193 -6.73 -5.31 22.68
CA TRP A 193 -7.21 -6.67 22.88
C TRP A 193 -6.72 -7.25 24.22
N PRO A 194 -7.63 -7.78 25.06
CA PRO A 194 -7.32 -8.06 26.47
C PRO A 194 -6.47 -9.31 26.67
N ASP A 195 -6.61 -10.30 25.80
CA ASP A 195 -6.00 -11.63 25.93
C ASP A 195 -5.95 -12.30 24.56
N GLU A 196 -4.76 -12.75 24.14
CA GLU A 196 -4.52 -13.44 22.87
C GLU A 196 -5.28 -14.78 22.75
N GLN A 197 -5.70 -15.37 23.87
CA GLN A 197 -6.46 -16.63 23.89
C GLN A 197 -7.96 -16.40 23.65
N TRP A 198 -8.43 -15.15 23.66
CA TRP A 198 -9.84 -14.84 23.50
C TRP A 198 -10.15 -14.57 22.04
N SER A 199 -11.11 -15.30 21.50
CA SER A 199 -11.51 -15.17 20.10
C SER A 199 -12.45 -13.98 19.90
N PHE A 200 -12.55 -13.51 18.69
CA PHE A 200 -13.45 -12.44 18.28
C PHE A 200 -14.61 -13.00 17.45
N ALA A 201 -15.80 -12.48 17.67
CA ALA A 201 -16.95 -12.73 16.81
C ALA A 201 -17.66 -11.41 16.47
N VAL A 202 -17.96 -11.20 15.20
CA VAL A 202 -18.84 -10.12 14.73
C VAL A 202 -20.14 -10.73 14.23
N ASN A 203 -21.28 -10.12 14.60
CA ASN A 203 -22.62 -10.49 14.13
C ASN A 203 -22.87 -12.02 14.07
N PRO A 204 -22.61 -12.76 15.15
CA PRO A 204 -22.67 -14.23 15.13
C PRO A 204 -24.05 -14.73 14.68
N GLY A 205 -24.06 -15.78 13.85
CA GLY A 205 -25.29 -16.39 13.34
C GLY A 205 -25.94 -15.66 12.15
N THR A 206 -25.32 -14.61 11.61
CA THR A 206 -25.83 -13.85 10.47
C THR A 206 -24.97 -14.04 9.21
N PRO A 207 -25.48 -13.74 8.00
CA PRO A 207 -24.70 -13.80 6.75
C PRO A 207 -23.47 -12.86 6.71
N VAL A 208 -23.47 -11.80 7.51
CA VAL A 208 -22.34 -10.86 7.68
C VAL A 208 -21.54 -11.13 8.94
N GLY A 209 -21.69 -12.35 9.50
CA GLY A 209 -21.01 -12.77 10.71
C GLY A 209 -19.68 -13.47 10.42
N ALA A 210 -18.68 -13.22 11.26
CA ALA A 210 -17.39 -13.88 11.18
C ALA A 210 -16.81 -14.13 12.58
N LYS A 211 -15.95 -15.14 12.66
CA LYS A 211 -15.18 -15.49 13.86
C LYS A 211 -13.69 -15.47 13.53
N LEU A 212 -12.88 -14.92 14.42
CA LEU A 212 -11.42 -14.89 14.29
C LEU A 212 -10.79 -15.35 15.61
N PRO A 213 -9.83 -16.29 15.58
CA PRO A 213 -9.03 -16.62 16.75
C PRO A 213 -8.29 -15.40 17.31
N GLY A 214 -8.08 -15.35 18.63
CA GLY A 214 -7.44 -14.20 19.29
C GLY A 214 -6.04 -13.90 18.77
N GLU A 215 -5.24 -14.92 18.44
CA GLU A 215 -3.93 -14.75 17.80
C GLU A 215 -4.02 -14.00 16.46
N GLN A 216 -5.08 -14.25 15.67
CA GLN A 216 -5.31 -13.56 14.41
C GLN A 216 -5.77 -12.11 14.63
N ILE A 217 -6.47 -11.82 15.72
CA ILE A 217 -6.84 -10.45 16.10
C ILE A 217 -5.60 -9.64 16.48
N VAL A 218 -4.67 -10.23 17.25
CA VAL A 218 -3.40 -9.60 17.59
C VAL A 218 -2.55 -9.35 16.34
N ALA A 219 -2.48 -10.34 15.43
CA ALA A 219 -1.79 -10.18 14.15
C ALA A 219 -2.42 -9.06 13.30
N LEU A 220 -3.75 -9.00 13.24
CA LEU A 220 -4.49 -7.97 12.52
C LEU A 220 -4.29 -6.58 13.13
N ALA A 221 -4.21 -6.47 14.46
CA ALA A 221 -3.95 -5.22 15.16
C ALA A 221 -2.54 -4.69 14.87
N ASN A 222 -1.53 -5.56 14.87
CA ASN A 222 -0.16 -5.20 14.51
C ASN A 222 -0.07 -4.75 13.05
N TRP A 223 -0.69 -5.51 12.13
CA TRP A 223 -0.80 -5.11 10.73
C TRP A 223 -1.47 -3.74 10.59
N ALA A 224 -2.58 -3.49 11.30
CA ALA A 224 -3.28 -2.21 11.22
C ALA A 224 -2.44 -1.05 11.79
N ALA A 225 -1.65 -1.29 12.84
CA ALA A 225 -0.72 -0.31 13.37
C ALA A 225 0.42 0.03 12.39
N GLU A 226 0.98 -0.98 11.73
CA GLU A 226 1.97 -0.80 10.66
C GLU A 226 1.40 -0.03 9.46
N MET A 227 0.11 -0.24 9.16
CA MET A 227 -0.63 0.49 8.12
C MET A 227 -1.09 1.89 8.54
N GLY A 228 -0.81 2.33 9.77
CA GLY A 228 -1.25 3.62 10.32
C GLY A 228 -2.77 3.72 10.57
N LEU A 229 -3.49 2.61 10.47
CA LEU A 229 -4.92 2.52 10.76
C LEU A 229 -5.07 2.57 12.28
N GLY A 230 -5.49 3.71 12.83
CA GLY A 230 -5.78 3.89 14.26
C GLY A 230 -5.08 5.05 14.98
N ASP A 231 -4.30 5.89 14.28
CA ASP A 231 -3.62 7.06 14.88
C ASP A 231 -4.44 8.36 14.88
N ASP A 232 -5.66 8.33 14.32
CA ASP A 232 -6.66 9.36 14.56
C ASP A 232 -7.17 9.20 15.99
N ALA A 233 -6.43 9.64 17.00
CA ALA A 233 -7.02 9.89 18.31
C ALA A 233 -8.18 10.87 18.08
N GLU A 234 -9.43 10.44 18.30
CA GLU A 234 -10.50 11.41 18.53
C GLU A 234 -10.01 12.29 19.68
N PRO A 235 -9.90 13.61 19.52
CA PRO A 235 -9.57 14.46 20.64
C PRO A 235 -10.64 14.23 21.69
N GLU A 236 -10.27 13.65 22.84
CA GLU A 236 -11.05 13.79 24.05
C GLU A 236 -11.38 15.28 24.17
N ALA A 237 -12.67 15.57 24.40
CA ALA A 237 -13.22 16.91 24.49
C ALA A 237 -12.53 17.72 25.59
N SER A 238 -11.33 18.22 25.28
CA SER A 238 -10.60 19.21 26.04
C SER A 238 -11.23 20.53 25.63
N THR A 239 -11.91 21.14 26.58
CA THR A 239 -12.43 22.50 26.46
C THR A 239 -11.23 23.46 26.56
N GLU A 240 -10.41 23.48 25.53
CA GLU A 240 -9.43 24.51 25.22
C GLU A 240 -9.72 24.96 23.79
N PRO A 241 -9.71 26.26 23.48
CA PRO A 241 -10.05 26.73 22.16
C PRO A 241 -9.03 26.19 21.17
N ALA A 242 -9.45 25.18 20.39
CA ALA A 242 -8.67 24.63 19.30
C ALA A 242 -8.21 25.76 18.37
N PRO A 243 -6.93 25.81 17.96
CA PRO A 243 -6.54 26.68 16.86
C PRO A 243 -7.41 26.28 15.67
N ALA A 244 -8.08 27.25 15.06
CA ALA A 244 -9.06 27.05 14.01
C ALA A 244 -8.60 25.98 13.02
N GLU A 245 -9.22 24.80 13.07
CA GLU A 245 -9.03 23.75 12.08
C GLU A 245 -9.37 24.39 10.74
N THR A 246 -8.33 24.59 9.93
CA THR A 246 -8.53 25.13 8.60
C THR A 246 -9.34 24.09 7.85
N PRO A 247 -10.52 24.43 7.29
CA PRO A 247 -11.40 23.45 6.68
C PRO A 247 -10.63 22.62 5.66
N ARG A 248 -10.66 21.29 5.81
CA ARG A 248 -10.00 20.36 4.90
C ARG A 248 -10.48 20.64 3.48
N TYR A 249 -9.53 20.83 2.56
CA TYR A 249 -9.86 21.03 1.16
C TYR A 249 -10.52 19.76 0.60
N VAL A 250 -11.72 19.91 0.06
CA VAL A 250 -12.41 18.83 -0.65
C VAL A 250 -12.28 19.12 -2.15
N PRO A 251 -11.55 18.27 -2.90
CA PRO A 251 -11.45 18.44 -4.35
C PRO A 251 -12.83 18.45 -4.99
N THR A 252 -13.04 19.31 -5.99
CA THR A 252 -14.30 19.31 -6.74
C THR A 252 -14.43 17.98 -7.50
N ALA A 253 -15.62 17.37 -7.51
CA ALA A 253 -15.84 16.12 -8.25
C ALA A 253 -15.41 16.26 -9.72
N ASN A 254 -14.58 15.34 -10.21
CA ASN A 254 -14.11 15.35 -11.58
C ASN A 254 -15.27 15.03 -12.54
N ASP A 255 -15.42 15.80 -13.62
CA ASP A 255 -16.36 15.50 -14.70
C ASP A 255 -15.93 14.20 -15.41
N PRO A 256 -16.74 13.12 -15.37
CA PRO A 256 -16.35 11.83 -15.93
C PRO A 256 -16.19 11.85 -17.46
N THR A 257 -16.67 12.89 -18.12
CA THR A 257 -16.54 13.06 -19.58
C THR A 257 -15.22 13.72 -20.00
N LYS A 258 -14.44 14.25 -19.03
CA LYS A 258 -13.17 14.92 -19.29
C LYS A 258 -12.00 14.10 -18.75
N PRO A 259 -10.86 14.06 -19.46
CA PRO A 259 -9.65 13.45 -18.91
C PRO A 259 -9.22 14.15 -17.61
N VAL A 260 -8.83 13.34 -16.62
CA VAL A 260 -8.21 13.85 -15.40
C VAL A 260 -6.92 14.57 -15.76
N VAL A 261 -6.73 15.79 -15.26
CA VAL A 261 -5.48 16.52 -15.41
C VAL A 261 -4.51 16.06 -14.33
N MET A 262 -3.35 15.56 -14.73
CA MET A 262 -2.25 15.18 -13.86
C MET A 262 -1.26 16.34 -13.72
N GLN A 263 -0.53 16.35 -12.61
CA GLN A 263 0.49 17.32 -12.25
C GLN A 263 1.76 16.65 -11.74
N LYS A 264 2.93 17.21 -12.11
CA LYS A 264 4.24 16.81 -11.55
C LYS A 264 5.09 18.04 -11.23
N ALA A 265 5.69 18.08 -10.05
CA ALA A 265 6.73 19.05 -9.72
C ALA A 265 8.02 18.77 -10.50
N ILE A 266 8.60 19.80 -11.09
CA ILE A 266 9.81 19.72 -11.91
C ILE A 266 10.93 20.47 -11.21
N ALA A 267 12.05 19.77 -11.02
CA ALA A 267 13.23 20.38 -10.43
C ALA A 267 13.76 21.50 -11.34
N PRO A 268 14.26 22.62 -10.79
CA PRO A 268 14.83 23.70 -11.60
C PRO A 268 15.92 23.21 -12.57
N SER A 269 16.74 22.24 -12.14
CA SER A 269 17.79 21.63 -12.97
C SER A 269 17.24 20.84 -14.17
N GLN A 270 15.97 20.44 -14.14
CA GLN A 270 15.33 19.71 -15.24
C GLN A 270 14.71 20.62 -16.30
N LEU A 271 14.55 21.90 -16.00
CA LEU A 271 13.83 22.85 -16.85
C LEU A 271 14.44 22.95 -18.27
N ALA A 272 15.77 23.00 -18.35
CA ALA A 272 16.50 23.07 -19.61
C ALA A 272 16.28 21.83 -20.50
N TYR A 273 16.03 20.64 -19.92
CA TYR A 273 15.71 19.45 -20.73
C TYR A 273 14.39 19.62 -21.49
N TYR A 274 13.38 20.21 -20.85
CA TYR A 274 12.12 20.51 -21.50
C TYR A 274 12.29 21.66 -22.50
N LEU A 275 12.72 22.83 -22.02
CA LEU A 275 12.70 24.07 -22.82
C LEU A 275 13.70 24.07 -23.97
N GLU A 276 14.90 23.53 -23.79
CA GLU A 276 15.97 23.62 -24.79
C GLU A 276 16.13 22.32 -25.59
N ARG A 277 15.85 21.16 -24.97
CA ARG A 277 16.10 19.85 -25.58
C ARG A 277 14.83 19.12 -26.02
N GLY A 278 13.66 19.72 -25.84
CA GLY A 278 12.39 19.13 -26.30
C GLY A 278 11.99 17.86 -25.56
N TYR A 279 12.46 17.67 -24.31
CA TYR A 279 12.15 16.47 -23.55
C TYR A 279 10.63 16.36 -23.35
N ASP A 280 10.04 15.22 -23.73
CA ASP A 280 8.60 15.05 -23.89
C ASP A 280 8.05 13.87 -23.09
N ARG A 281 8.75 13.45 -22.03
CA ARG A 281 8.37 12.31 -21.21
C ARG A 281 8.19 12.68 -19.75
N VAL A 282 7.38 11.88 -19.06
CA VAL A 282 7.16 11.94 -17.62
C VAL A 282 7.30 10.55 -17.00
N SER A 283 7.95 10.50 -15.84
CA SER A 283 8.21 9.30 -15.03
C SER A 283 8.08 9.63 -13.54
N GLY A 284 8.06 8.63 -12.66
CA GLY A 284 8.01 8.81 -11.21
C GLY A 284 6.63 9.19 -10.69
N PHE A 285 6.60 9.89 -9.55
CA PHE A 285 5.37 10.25 -8.86
C PHE A 285 4.69 11.48 -9.45
N VAL A 286 3.37 11.38 -9.60
CA VAL A 286 2.48 12.39 -10.18
C VAL A 286 1.15 12.39 -9.43
N HIS A 287 0.44 13.51 -9.48
CA HIS A 287 -0.75 13.76 -8.68
C HIS A 287 -1.87 14.30 -9.56
N ARG A 288 -3.13 14.26 -9.11
CA ARG A 288 -4.21 14.93 -9.84
C ARG A 288 -4.13 16.44 -9.59
N ALA A 289 -4.13 17.25 -10.64
CA ALA A 289 -3.97 18.70 -10.52
C ALA A 289 -5.08 19.35 -9.67
N ASN A 290 -6.30 18.83 -9.75
CA ASN A 290 -7.46 19.31 -8.97
C ASN A 290 -7.32 19.04 -7.46
N GLU A 291 -6.65 17.95 -7.06
CA GLU A 291 -6.37 17.66 -5.64
C GLU A 291 -5.33 18.62 -5.04
N LEU A 292 -4.55 19.30 -5.90
CA LEU A 292 -3.52 20.25 -5.48
C LEU A 292 -3.94 21.71 -5.71
N ALA A 293 -5.18 21.97 -6.14
CA ALA A 293 -5.58 23.30 -6.62
C ALA A 293 -5.58 24.38 -5.54
N HIS A 294 -5.66 24.01 -4.26
CA HIS A 294 -5.54 24.92 -3.11
C HIS A 294 -4.10 25.17 -2.68
N LEU A 295 -3.14 24.38 -3.17
CA LEU A 295 -1.71 24.51 -2.88
C LEU A 295 -1.07 25.47 -3.89
N THR A 296 -1.18 26.75 -3.60
CA THR A 296 -0.83 27.82 -4.55
C THR A 296 0.59 28.35 -4.40
N THR A 297 1.36 27.87 -3.42
CA THR A 297 2.74 28.33 -3.16
C THR A 297 3.77 27.20 -3.21
N PRO A 298 5.06 27.51 -3.48
CA PRO A 298 6.16 26.54 -3.41
C PRO A 298 6.23 25.81 -2.07
N ALA A 299 6.10 26.53 -0.95
CA ALA A 299 6.16 25.94 0.38
C ALA A 299 5.03 24.92 0.63
N GLN A 300 3.80 25.25 0.22
CA GLN A 300 2.66 24.34 0.33
C GLN A 300 2.85 23.07 -0.50
N LEU A 301 3.28 23.20 -1.76
CA LEU A 301 3.54 22.04 -2.61
C LEU A 301 4.72 21.21 -2.11
N HIS A 302 5.76 21.86 -1.58
CA HIS A 302 6.90 21.19 -0.96
C HIS A 302 6.47 20.31 0.21
N ASP A 303 5.70 20.89 1.15
CA ASP A 303 5.30 20.22 2.38
C ASP A 303 4.27 19.12 2.12
N ALA A 304 3.31 19.35 1.22
CA ALA A 304 2.24 18.39 0.91
C ALA A 304 2.72 17.20 0.07
N LEU A 305 3.67 17.42 -0.86
CA LEU A 305 4.18 16.36 -1.72
C LEU A 305 5.40 15.64 -1.13
N GLY A 306 5.82 16.01 0.08
CA GLY A 306 7.00 15.44 0.74
C GLY A 306 8.28 15.65 -0.05
N LEU A 307 8.46 16.83 -0.64
CA LEU A 307 9.63 17.15 -1.47
C LEU A 307 10.90 17.43 -0.65
N GLY A 308 10.85 17.38 0.69
CA GLY A 308 11.97 17.70 1.58
C GLY A 308 12.94 16.55 1.87
N TYR A 309 13.03 15.55 1.00
CA TYR A 309 13.89 14.38 1.21
C TYR A 309 15.40 14.69 1.10
N PRO A 310 16.29 13.83 1.61
CA PRO A 310 17.74 14.04 1.51
C PRO A 310 18.19 14.28 0.06
N ASP A 311 19.01 15.32 -0.14
CA ASP A 311 19.48 15.79 -1.45
C ASP A 311 18.36 16.22 -2.42
N SER A 312 17.22 16.64 -1.88
CA SER A 312 16.14 17.16 -2.71
C SER A 312 16.57 18.38 -3.53
N PRO A 313 16.23 18.44 -4.82
CA PRO A 313 16.44 19.61 -5.65
C PRO A 313 15.39 20.71 -5.39
N PHE A 314 14.44 20.49 -4.48
CA PHE A 314 13.39 21.43 -4.12
C PHE A 314 13.71 22.08 -2.78
N ALA A 315 13.70 23.41 -2.75
CA ALA A 315 13.81 24.18 -1.51
C ALA A 315 12.41 24.65 -1.08
N ARG A 316 12.09 24.47 0.19
CA ARG A 316 10.80 24.90 0.77
C ARG A 316 10.55 26.40 0.62
N ASP A 317 11.59 27.20 0.78
CA ASP A 317 11.58 28.67 0.70
C ASP A 317 11.92 29.20 -0.70
N ALA A 318 11.88 28.36 -1.73
CA ALA A 318 12.11 28.78 -3.11
C ALA A 318 11.11 29.88 -3.53
N GLU A 319 11.61 30.92 -4.21
CA GLU A 319 10.76 31.97 -4.77
C GLU A 319 9.77 31.42 -5.81
N THR A 320 10.10 30.30 -6.45
CA THR A 320 9.29 29.69 -7.49
C THR A 320 9.40 28.17 -7.51
N ILE A 321 8.32 27.48 -7.86
CA ILE A 321 8.33 26.06 -8.24
C ILE A 321 7.75 25.89 -9.66
N TYR A 322 8.23 24.88 -10.38
CA TYR A 322 7.74 24.55 -11.72
C TYR A 322 6.92 23.27 -11.68
N VAL A 323 5.80 23.24 -12.41
CA VAL A 323 4.97 22.04 -12.52
C VAL A 323 4.56 21.78 -13.96
N LEU A 324 4.54 20.50 -14.35
CA LEU A 324 3.86 20.06 -15.56
C LEU A 324 2.39 19.79 -15.25
N ARG A 325 1.49 20.17 -16.15
CA ARG A 325 0.06 19.81 -16.12
C ARG A 325 -0.37 19.23 -17.47
N TRP A 326 -0.99 18.05 -17.47
CA TRP A 326 -1.43 17.37 -18.71
C TRP A 326 -2.69 16.53 -18.52
N PRO A 327 -3.57 16.42 -19.55
CA PRO A 327 -4.69 15.49 -19.53
C PRO A 327 -4.25 14.03 -19.67
N ALA A 328 -4.66 13.15 -18.75
CA ALA A 328 -4.39 11.72 -18.76
C ALA A 328 -5.37 10.95 -19.67
N TYR A 329 -5.14 10.98 -20.99
CA TYR A 329 -5.96 10.23 -21.96
C TYR A 329 -5.86 8.69 -21.82
N ARG A 330 -4.82 8.18 -21.16
CA ARG A 330 -4.67 6.76 -20.81
C ARG A 330 -4.51 6.59 -19.31
N PRO A 331 -5.62 6.53 -18.55
CA PRO A 331 -5.58 6.44 -17.09
C PRO A 331 -4.80 5.24 -16.56
N SER A 332 -4.78 4.12 -17.29
CA SER A 332 -4.06 2.89 -16.91
C SER A 332 -2.55 3.04 -16.78
N LEU A 333 -1.97 4.14 -17.29
CA LEU A 333 -0.54 4.45 -17.12
C LEU A 333 -0.21 5.06 -15.75
N TYR A 334 -1.21 5.46 -14.98
CA TYR A 334 -1.08 6.10 -13.67
C TYR A 334 -1.61 5.17 -12.61
N ARG A 335 -0.72 4.39 -12.01
CA ARG A 335 -1.08 3.35 -11.05
C ARG A 335 -0.79 3.85 -9.65
N ILE A 336 -1.64 3.49 -8.71
CA ILE A 336 -1.35 3.70 -7.29
C ILE A 336 -0.10 2.88 -6.95
N PRO A 337 0.96 3.51 -6.41
CA PRO A 337 2.22 2.84 -6.13
C PRO A 337 2.13 2.09 -4.79
N TYR A 338 1.30 1.05 -4.73
CA TYR A 338 1.34 0.13 -3.59
C TYR A 338 2.71 -0.53 -3.52
N GLY A 339 3.36 -0.49 -2.35
CA GLY A 339 4.77 -0.84 -2.27
C GLY A 339 5.44 -0.51 -0.94
N GLY A 340 6.76 -0.43 -0.95
CA GLY A 340 7.52 0.00 0.23
C GLY A 340 8.98 0.29 -0.08
N GLN A 341 9.81 0.46 0.95
CA GLN A 341 11.24 0.80 0.77
C GLN A 341 12.16 -0.41 0.60
N ASN A 342 11.59 -1.61 0.71
CA ASN A 342 12.28 -2.88 0.54
C ASN A 342 11.26 -3.95 0.09
N GLU A 343 11.75 -5.12 -0.32
CA GLU A 343 10.86 -6.18 -0.82
C GLU A 343 9.85 -6.67 0.21
N ALA A 344 10.20 -6.66 1.51
CA ALA A 344 9.28 -7.10 2.56
C ALA A 344 8.09 -6.14 2.67
N ALA A 345 8.34 -4.83 2.72
CA ALA A 345 7.31 -3.80 2.76
C ALA A 345 6.48 -3.78 1.45
N MET A 346 7.11 -3.99 0.29
CA MET A 346 6.36 -4.11 -0.97
C MET A 346 5.43 -5.32 -0.95
N ARG A 347 5.89 -6.50 -0.51
CA ARG A 347 5.05 -7.70 -0.40
C ARG A 347 3.92 -7.51 0.61
N ALA A 348 4.17 -6.82 1.73
CA ALA A 348 3.16 -6.53 2.74
C ALA A 348 2.01 -5.65 2.22
N MET A 349 2.29 -4.77 1.25
CA MET A 349 1.28 -3.95 0.56
C MET A 349 0.64 -4.66 -0.65
N GLU A 350 0.97 -5.93 -0.90
CA GLU A 350 0.69 -6.62 -2.18
C GLU A 350 1.06 -5.75 -3.39
N GLY A 351 2.12 -4.99 -3.19
CA GLY A 351 2.55 -3.90 -4.04
C GLY A 351 3.41 -4.38 -5.19
N TRP A 352 3.76 -3.41 -6.03
CA TRP A 352 4.63 -3.60 -7.18
C TRP A 352 5.79 -2.61 -7.22
N VAL A 353 5.84 -1.68 -6.26
CA VAL A 353 6.84 -0.60 -6.22
C VAL A 353 7.77 -0.80 -5.03
N ILE A 354 9.08 -0.74 -5.29
CA ILE A 354 10.09 -0.49 -4.28
C ILE A 354 10.72 0.86 -4.59
N GLU A 355 10.71 1.78 -3.64
CA GLU A 355 11.29 3.12 -3.83
C GLU A 355 11.90 3.63 -2.52
N ARG A 356 12.90 4.49 -2.63
CA ARG A 356 13.59 5.06 -1.46
C ARG A 356 12.67 5.93 -0.59
N ALA A 357 13.07 6.11 0.68
CA ALA A 357 12.50 7.15 1.54
C ALA A 357 12.47 8.49 0.80
N PRO A 358 11.37 9.28 0.93
CA PRO A 358 10.32 9.19 1.94
C PRO A 358 9.11 8.36 1.51
N PHE A 359 9.21 7.56 0.43
CA PHE A 359 8.10 6.76 -0.09
C PHE A 359 7.46 5.86 1.00
N ARG A 360 6.13 5.97 1.12
CA ARG A 360 5.31 5.21 2.08
C ARG A 360 4.62 4.00 1.45
N GLY A 361 4.38 4.01 0.14
CA GLY A 361 3.80 2.87 -0.58
C GLY A 361 2.34 2.59 -0.30
N ASN A 362 1.61 3.55 0.29
CA ASN A 362 0.18 3.45 0.61
C ASN A 362 -0.72 4.20 -0.39
N GLY A 363 -0.14 4.74 -1.48
CA GLY A 363 -0.88 5.49 -2.48
C GLY A 363 -1.11 6.97 -2.15
N PHE A 364 -0.49 7.49 -1.09
CA PHE A 364 -0.54 8.90 -0.74
C PHE A 364 0.86 9.51 -0.71
N ALA A 365 0.93 10.80 -1.02
CA ALA A 365 2.18 11.55 -0.98
C ALA A 365 2.75 11.55 0.46
N PRO A 366 4.07 11.52 0.64
CA PRO A 366 4.69 11.38 1.94
C PRO A 366 4.80 12.70 2.72
N GLY A 367 4.04 13.72 2.33
CA GLY A 367 4.02 15.02 3.00
C GLY A 367 3.66 14.92 4.48
N GLU A 368 4.06 15.96 5.21
CA GLU A 368 3.73 16.16 6.64
C GLU A 368 2.64 17.23 6.82
N SER A 369 2.15 17.81 5.72
CA SER A 369 0.99 18.70 5.76
C SER A 369 -0.28 17.94 6.16
N SER A 370 -1.29 18.67 6.64
CA SER A 370 -2.63 18.14 6.85
C SER A 370 -3.34 17.67 5.56
N ASP A 371 -2.78 17.93 4.39
CA ASP A 371 -3.35 17.55 3.10
C ASP A 371 -3.13 16.07 2.79
N VAL A 372 -4.23 15.37 2.47
CA VAL A 372 -4.20 13.99 1.98
C VAL A 372 -4.19 14.01 0.46
N VAL A 373 -3.00 13.82 -0.12
CA VAL A 373 -2.79 13.88 -1.56
C VAL A 373 -2.61 12.47 -2.11
N ALA A 374 -3.45 12.06 -3.08
CA ALA A 374 -3.26 10.77 -3.74
C ALA A 374 -2.07 10.81 -4.69
N GLU A 375 -1.20 9.81 -4.58
CA GLU A 375 0.03 9.67 -5.35
C GLU A 375 -0.11 8.54 -6.37
N PHE A 376 0.34 8.81 -7.60
CA PHE A 376 0.35 7.86 -8.70
C PHE A 376 1.77 7.73 -9.23
N LYS A 377 2.20 6.52 -9.58
CA LYS A 377 3.48 6.30 -10.27
C LYS A 377 3.24 6.04 -11.75
N VAL A 378 4.06 6.68 -12.57
CA VAL A 378 4.18 6.43 -14.01
C VAL A 378 5.61 6.01 -14.29
N ASP A 379 5.81 4.89 -14.99
CA ASP A 379 7.16 4.40 -15.27
C ASP A 379 7.87 5.35 -16.24
N SER A 380 7.36 5.45 -17.47
CA SER A 380 7.77 6.48 -18.42
C SER A 380 6.75 6.59 -19.55
N ALA A 381 6.05 7.72 -19.61
CA ALA A 381 5.03 8.00 -20.62
C ALA A 381 5.39 9.25 -21.43
N ARG A 382 5.04 9.26 -22.72
CA ARG A 382 5.09 10.48 -23.53
C ARG A 382 3.96 11.42 -23.11
N LEU A 383 4.30 12.69 -22.95
CA LEU A 383 3.36 13.76 -22.65
C LEU A 383 2.50 14.06 -23.89
N PRO A 384 1.19 14.27 -23.74
CA PRO A 384 0.32 14.62 -24.86
C PRO A 384 0.58 16.04 -25.38
N HIS A 385 0.18 16.29 -26.63
CA HIS A 385 0.14 17.64 -27.19
C HIS A 385 -0.63 18.59 -26.27
N GLY A 386 -0.13 19.82 -26.14
CA GLY A 386 -0.77 20.82 -25.29
C GLY A 386 -0.48 20.66 -23.80
N THR A 387 0.41 19.73 -23.41
CA THR A 387 0.94 19.70 -22.03
C THR A 387 1.52 21.06 -21.68
N GLN A 388 1.20 21.56 -20.49
CA GLN A 388 1.60 22.88 -20.04
C GLN A 388 2.69 22.78 -18.98
N LEU A 389 3.68 23.65 -19.09
CA LEU A 389 4.68 23.90 -18.06
C LEU A 389 4.35 25.22 -17.37
N TRP A 390 4.14 25.16 -16.07
CA TRP A 390 3.72 26.25 -15.22
C TRP A 390 4.84 26.69 -14.29
N ARG A 391 4.90 27.99 -14.01
CA ARG A 391 5.68 28.60 -12.94
C ARG A 391 4.71 29.10 -11.88
N ILE A 392 4.94 28.72 -10.63
CA ILE A 392 4.18 29.15 -9.46
C ILE A 392 5.11 29.93 -8.55
N GLY A 393 4.77 31.19 -8.25
CA GLY A 393 5.55 32.08 -7.39
C GLY A 393 5.21 31.95 -5.91
N ALA A 394 6.12 32.38 -5.03
CA ALA A 394 5.91 32.45 -3.58
C ALA A 394 4.75 33.38 -3.17
N ASP A 395 4.34 34.29 -4.06
CA ASP A 395 3.16 35.15 -3.92
C ASP A 395 1.85 34.50 -4.37
N GLY A 396 1.88 33.23 -4.80
CA GLY A 396 0.74 32.51 -5.33
C GLY A 396 0.46 32.76 -6.82
N THR A 397 1.29 33.53 -7.51
CA THR A 397 1.06 33.80 -8.93
C THR A 397 1.40 32.58 -9.79
N GLU A 398 0.43 32.09 -10.56
CA GLU A 398 0.61 31.01 -11.53
C GLU A 398 0.68 31.54 -12.96
N ARG A 399 1.67 31.08 -13.73
CA ARG A 399 1.82 31.41 -15.15
C ARG A 399 2.22 30.18 -15.97
N VAL A 400 1.55 29.95 -17.09
CA VAL A 400 2.05 29.03 -18.12
C VAL A 400 3.26 29.68 -18.79
N ILE A 401 4.40 28.99 -18.77
CA ILE A 401 5.64 29.49 -19.39
C ILE A 401 5.99 28.74 -20.67
N ALA A 402 5.46 27.54 -20.88
CA ALA A 402 5.62 26.82 -22.15
C ALA A 402 4.51 25.79 -22.36
N ILE A 403 4.26 25.45 -23.63
CA ILE A 403 3.32 24.42 -24.06
C ILE A 403 4.03 23.45 -25.00
N LEU A 404 3.90 22.16 -24.74
CA LEU A 404 4.46 21.11 -25.60
C LEU A 404 3.70 21.03 -26.92
N ASP A 405 4.44 21.21 -28.01
CA ASP A 405 3.98 20.91 -29.37
C ASP A 405 4.62 19.59 -29.83
N THR A 406 3.81 18.53 -29.84
CA THR A 406 4.26 17.19 -30.25
C THR A 406 4.49 17.06 -31.76
N ASP A 407 4.00 17.98 -32.58
CA ASP A 407 4.21 17.92 -34.03
C ASP A 407 5.64 18.35 -34.37
N THR A 408 6.18 19.29 -33.59
CA THR A 408 7.56 19.77 -33.72
C THR A 408 8.52 19.18 -32.67
N LEU A 409 7.99 18.46 -31.68
CA LEU A 409 8.72 17.93 -30.52
C LEU A 409 9.48 19.02 -29.76
N LEU A 410 8.86 20.19 -29.62
CA LEU A 410 9.43 21.35 -28.94
C LEU A 410 8.46 21.93 -27.91
N TRP A 411 9.01 22.57 -26.89
CA TRP A 411 8.26 23.37 -25.94
C TRP A 411 8.20 24.81 -26.44
N ARG A 412 7.01 25.26 -26.83
CA ARG A 412 6.77 26.64 -27.24
C ARG A 412 6.61 27.50 -26.00
N GLN A 413 7.55 28.40 -25.76
CA GLN A 413 7.43 29.34 -24.64
C GLN A 413 6.22 30.26 -24.83
N VAL A 414 5.51 30.50 -23.73
CA VAL A 414 4.33 31.36 -23.69
C VAL A 414 4.72 32.66 -23.00
N GLY A 415 5.00 33.68 -23.80
CA GLY A 415 5.32 35.03 -23.34
C GLY A 415 6.66 35.16 -22.61
N GLU A 416 7.62 35.82 -23.25
CA GLU A 416 8.20 36.98 -22.59
C GLU A 416 7.55 38.22 -23.22
N PRO A 417 7.33 39.31 -22.48
CA PRO A 417 7.12 40.61 -23.11
C PRO A 417 8.27 41.00 -24.04
#